data_AF-A0A9Q6Z410-F1
#
_entry.id   AF-A0A9Q6Z410-F1
#
_cell.length_a   1.000
_cell.length_b   1.000
_cell.length_c   1.000
_cell.angle_alpha   90.00
_cell.angle_beta   90.00
_cell.angle_gamma   90.00
#
_symmetry.space_group_name_H-M   'P 1'
#
loop_
_entity.id
_entity.type
_entity.pdbx_description
1 polymer ?
#
loop_
_entity_poly.entity_id
_entity_poly.type
_entity_poly.pdbx_seq_one_letter_code
_entity_poly.pdbx_strand_id
1 'polypeptide(L)'
;MKKILFLAIGCAFFTISCSNETENNGNLNDNHTKTELNTNSSIRQSSEYKAFDELYMDLILGKTDIKEFLHSTDSFNTAVTFLLYIGEYNLGGYTTQEDIVTFALTKYLEITNS
;
A
#
# COMPACT_ATOMS: atom_id res chain seq x y z
N MET A 1 0.90 -42.85 25.83
CA MET A 1 -0.21 -42.82 24.84
C MET A 1 -0.92 -41.48 24.93
N LYS A 2 -1.13 -40.80 23.79
CA LYS A 2 -2.29 -39.94 23.41
C LYS A 2 -2.61 -38.72 24.32
N LYS A 3 -2.83 -37.49 23.84
CA LYS A 3 -3.26 -36.98 22.52
C LYS A 3 -2.76 -35.54 22.30
N ILE A 4 -2.31 -35.26 21.09
CA ILE A 4 -2.09 -33.91 20.54
C ILE A 4 -3.47 -33.35 20.16
N LEU A 5 -3.77 -32.13 20.59
CA LEU A 5 -5.00 -31.42 20.26
C LEU A 5 -4.72 -30.50 19.06
N PHE A 6 -5.18 -30.90 17.89
CA PHE A 6 -5.26 -30.04 16.72
C PHE A 6 -6.59 -29.27 16.77
N LEU A 7 -6.53 -27.95 16.82
CA LEU A 7 -7.71 -27.09 16.65
C LEU A 7 -7.73 -26.59 15.21
N ALA A 8 -8.51 -27.28 14.38
CA ALA A 8 -8.86 -26.85 13.03
C ALA A 8 -9.97 -25.79 13.15
N ILE A 9 -9.66 -24.53 12.80
CA ILE A 9 -10.67 -23.49 12.59
C ILE A 9 -11.00 -23.51 11.10
N GLY A 10 -12.18 -24.07 10.82
CA GLY A 10 -12.70 -24.27 9.48
C GLY A 10 -13.10 -22.97 8.80
N CYS A 11 -12.84 -22.93 7.50
CA CYS A 11 -13.36 -21.95 6.57
C CYS A 11 -14.90 -22.00 6.57
N ALA A 12 -15.55 -20.97 7.11
CA ALA A 12 -16.98 -20.75 6.89
C ALA A 12 -17.17 -20.04 5.56
N PHE A 13 -17.64 -20.78 4.56
CA PHE A 13 -18.19 -20.24 3.33
C PHE A 13 -19.46 -19.45 3.66
N PHE A 14 -19.43 -18.13 3.49
CA PHE A 14 -20.66 -17.34 3.38
C PHE A 14 -21.08 -17.31 1.92
N THR A 15 -22.06 -18.13 1.55
CA THR A 15 -22.90 -17.91 0.37
C THR A 15 -24.11 -17.09 0.81
N ILE A 16 -24.26 -15.88 0.27
CA ILE A 16 -25.50 -15.11 0.40
C ILE A 16 -25.99 -14.80 -1.02
N SER A 17 -27.29 -15.04 -1.18
CA SER A 17 -28.09 -15.14 -2.40
C SER A 17 -27.96 -14.03 -3.43
N CYS A 18 -28.15 -14.43 -4.69
CA CYS A 18 -28.55 -13.56 -5.79
C CYS A 18 -29.89 -12.86 -5.49
N SER A 19 -29.88 -11.54 -5.29
CA SER A 19 -31.05 -10.71 -5.56
C SER A 19 -30.91 -10.11 -6.96
N ASN A 20 -31.90 -10.41 -7.78
CA ASN A 20 -32.04 -9.99 -9.16
C ASN A 20 -32.40 -8.49 -9.19
N GLU A 21 -31.43 -7.60 -9.40
CA GLU A 21 -31.71 -6.19 -9.73
C GLU A 21 -31.21 -5.87 -11.14
N THR A 22 -32.11 -5.24 -11.88
CA THR A 22 -32.07 -4.95 -13.31
C THR A 22 -30.86 -4.08 -13.67
N GLU A 23 -30.17 -4.48 -14.74
CA GLU A 23 -29.09 -3.76 -15.39
C GLU A 23 -29.46 -2.28 -15.64
N ASN A 24 -29.02 -1.39 -14.75
CA ASN A 24 -28.90 0.01 -15.08
C ASN A 24 -27.52 0.21 -15.71
N ASN A 25 -27.50 0.26 -17.04
CA ASN A 25 -26.39 0.68 -17.88
C ASN A 25 -26.04 2.17 -17.64
N GLY A 26 -25.61 2.48 -16.43
CA GLY A 26 -24.91 3.71 -16.10
C GLY A 26 -23.48 3.57 -16.57
N ASN A 27 -23.23 4.02 -17.81
CA ASN A 27 -21.92 4.26 -18.38
C ASN A 27 -21.14 5.27 -17.50
N LEU A 28 -20.57 4.80 -16.40
CA LEU A 28 -19.44 5.45 -15.75
C LEU A 28 -18.19 5.02 -16.51
N ASN A 29 -18.04 5.61 -17.70
CA ASN A 29 -16.73 5.74 -18.34
C ASN A 29 -15.91 6.68 -17.45
N ASP A 30 -15.41 6.12 -16.35
CA ASP A 30 -14.47 6.80 -15.49
C ASP A 30 -13.13 6.78 -16.23
N ASN A 31 -12.97 7.77 -17.10
CA ASN A 31 -11.79 8.01 -17.91
C ASN A 31 -10.67 8.59 -17.03
N HIS A 32 -10.44 7.99 -15.85
CA HIS A 32 -9.16 8.05 -15.19
C HIS A 32 -8.24 7.16 -16.01
N THR A 33 -7.58 7.81 -16.97
CA THR A 33 -6.37 7.33 -17.63
C THR A 33 -5.60 6.48 -16.63
N LYS A 34 -5.66 5.15 -16.78
CA LYS A 34 -4.71 4.25 -16.14
C LYS A 34 -3.38 4.61 -16.78
N THR A 35 -2.70 5.59 -16.17
CA THR A 35 -1.27 5.81 -16.32
C THR A 35 -0.66 4.43 -16.33
N GLU A 36 0.03 4.09 -17.42
CA GLU A 36 0.58 2.76 -17.67
C GLU A 36 1.15 2.21 -16.36
N LEU A 37 0.51 1.16 -15.82
CA LEU A 37 0.88 0.55 -14.56
C LEU A 37 2.33 0.13 -14.67
N ASN A 38 3.24 0.93 -14.10
CA ASN A 38 4.61 0.52 -13.90
C ASN A 38 4.54 -0.85 -13.22
N THR A 39 5.08 -1.88 -13.86
CA THR A 39 5.10 -3.20 -13.24
C THR A 39 5.89 -3.09 -11.95
N ASN A 40 5.56 -3.89 -10.93
CA ASN A 40 6.29 -3.83 -9.65
C ASN A 40 7.82 -4.01 -9.85
N SER A 41 8.26 -4.71 -10.91
CA SER A 41 9.69 -4.79 -11.25
C SER A 41 10.29 -3.46 -11.72
N SER A 42 9.59 -2.66 -12.55
CA SER A 42 10.10 -1.35 -12.96
C SER A 42 10.06 -0.36 -11.81
N ILE A 43 9.03 -0.41 -10.96
CA ILE A 43 8.93 0.43 -9.75
C ILE A 43 10.14 0.19 -8.85
N ARG A 44 10.50 -1.07 -8.55
CA ARG A 44 11.65 -1.41 -7.69
C ARG A 44 13.00 -0.90 -8.21
N GLN A 45 13.13 -0.64 -9.51
CA GLN A 45 14.36 -0.13 -10.10
C GLN A 45 14.47 1.40 -10.03
N SER A 46 13.35 2.09 -9.80
CA SER A 46 13.27 3.56 -9.74
C SER A 46 14.09 4.14 -8.58
N SER A 47 14.50 5.39 -8.74
CA SER A 47 15.16 6.18 -7.69
C SER A 47 14.25 6.43 -6.51
N GLU A 48 12.96 6.65 -6.78
CA GLU A 48 11.92 7.01 -5.83
C GLU A 48 11.64 5.84 -4.88
N TYR A 49 11.53 4.62 -5.44
CA TYR A 49 11.44 3.42 -4.63
C TYR A 49 12.71 3.21 -3.80
N LYS A 50 13.90 3.35 -4.39
CA LYS A 50 15.18 3.14 -3.67
C LYS A 50 15.40 4.16 -2.54
N ALA A 51 14.98 5.40 -2.73
CA ALA A 51 15.04 6.41 -1.69
C ALA A 51 14.11 6.07 -0.52
N PHE A 52 12.90 5.58 -0.81
CA PHE A 52 11.98 5.12 0.24
C PHE A 52 12.46 3.82 0.91
N ASP A 53 13.10 2.92 0.16
CA ASP A 53 13.74 1.71 0.68
C ASP A 53 14.85 2.04 1.66
N GLU A 54 15.72 3.00 1.33
CA GLU A 54 16.78 3.48 2.23
C GLU A 54 16.19 4.07 3.52
N LEU A 55 15.15 4.92 3.39
CA LEU A 55 14.43 5.48 4.52
C LEU A 55 13.87 4.39 5.45
N TYR A 56 13.24 3.36 4.89
CA TYR A 56 12.70 2.24 5.64
C TYR A 56 13.81 1.40 6.29
N MET A 57 14.91 1.15 5.57
CA MET A 57 16.05 0.39 6.10
C MET A 57 16.74 1.14 7.23
N ASP A 58 16.82 2.46 7.19
CA ASP A 58 17.36 3.27 8.29
C ASP A 58 16.51 3.18 9.57
N LEU A 59 15.18 3.06 9.44
CA LEU A 59 14.30 2.74 10.56
C LEU A 59 14.56 1.32 11.10
N ILE A 60 14.65 0.31 10.22
CA ILE A 60 14.88 -1.09 10.61
C ILE A 60 16.26 -1.29 11.28
N LEU A 61 17.27 -0.57 10.81
CA LEU A 61 18.62 -0.58 11.35
C LEU A 61 18.78 0.32 12.60
N GLY A 62 17.73 1.05 12.98
CA GLY A 62 17.73 1.93 14.14
C GLY A 62 18.62 3.17 13.99
N LYS A 63 18.94 3.58 12.75
CA LYS A 63 19.62 4.86 12.48
C LYS A 63 18.67 6.05 12.65
N THR A 64 17.39 5.82 12.36
CA THR A 64 16.30 6.78 12.50
C THR A 64 15.27 6.17 13.44
N ASP A 65 14.76 6.94 14.40
CA ASP A 65 13.68 6.46 15.26
C ASP A 65 12.30 6.61 14.58
N ILE A 66 11.28 5.96 15.14
CA ILE A 66 9.93 5.99 14.55
C ILE A 66 9.33 7.39 14.49
N LYS A 67 9.69 8.27 15.43
CA LYS A 67 9.17 9.63 15.48
C LYS A 67 9.79 10.46 14.35
N GLU A 68 11.10 10.34 14.15
CA GLU A 68 11.80 10.99 13.06
C GLU A 68 11.34 10.45 11.70
N PHE A 69 11.12 9.14 11.56
CA PHE A 69 10.54 8.54 10.37
C PHE A 69 9.14 9.11 10.04
N LEU A 70 8.26 9.27 11.04
CA LEU A 70 6.89 9.76 10.80
C LEU A 70 6.81 11.29 10.64
N HIS A 71 7.66 12.04 11.34
CA HIS A 71 7.49 13.50 11.48
C HIS A 71 8.60 14.34 10.83
N SER A 72 9.66 13.75 10.27
CA SER A 72 10.67 14.53 9.53
C SER A 72 10.18 14.95 8.15
N THR A 73 10.50 16.19 7.77
CA THR A 73 10.22 16.74 6.44
C THR A 73 10.83 15.90 5.33
N ASP A 74 12.02 15.32 5.56
CA ASP A 74 12.70 14.48 4.57
C ASP A 74 11.95 13.16 4.33
N SER A 75 11.46 12.52 5.40
CA SER A 75 10.63 11.32 5.27
C SER A 75 9.32 11.62 4.52
N PHE A 76 8.69 12.75 4.84
CA PHE A 76 7.48 13.19 4.16
C PHE A 76 7.69 13.46 2.67
N ASN A 77 8.72 14.23 2.31
CA ASN A 77 9.01 14.53 0.91
C ASN A 77 9.35 13.26 0.12
N THR A 78 10.09 12.33 0.73
CA THR A 78 10.42 11.03 0.13
C THR A 78 9.16 10.19 -0.07
N ALA A 79 8.28 10.12 0.93
CA ALA A 79 7.00 9.43 0.86
C ALA A 79 6.11 9.98 -0.26
N VAL A 80 5.94 11.31 -0.33
CA VAL A 80 5.14 11.96 -1.37
C VAL A 80 5.71 11.68 -2.76
N THR A 81 7.02 11.82 -2.93
CA THR A 81 7.67 11.58 -4.23
C THR A 81 7.47 10.13 -4.68
N PHE A 82 7.63 9.17 -3.78
CA PHE A 82 7.36 7.77 -4.04
C PHE A 82 5.89 7.50 -4.43
N LEU A 83 4.94 8.03 -3.65
CA LEU A 83 3.51 7.87 -3.92
C LEU A 83 3.10 8.43 -5.28
N LEU A 84 3.57 9.63 -5.62
CA LEU A 84 3.30 10.25 -6.93
C LEU A 84 3.89 9.42 -8.08
N TYR A 85 5.07 8.84 -7.88
CA TYR A 85 5.73 8.00 -8.88
C TYR A 85 4.94 6.71 -9.17
N ILE A 86 4.34 6.10 -8.15
CA ILE A 86 3.51 4.89 -8.31
C ILE A 86 2.06 5.20 -8.70
N GLY A 87 1.71 6.47 -8.92
CA GLY A 87 0.39 6.91 -9.40
C GLY A 87 -0.63 7.22 -8.30
N GLU A 88 -0.22 7.30 -7.03
CA GLU A 88 -1.08 7.61 -5.89
C GLU A 88 -1.22 9.14 -5.68
N TYR A 89 -1.79 9.84 -6.68
CA TYR A 89 -1.83 11.32 -6.72
C TYR A 89 -2.66 11.99 -5.62
N ASN A 90 -3.62 11.27 -5.04
CA ASN A 90 -4.46 11.77 -3.94
C ASN A 90 -3.87 11.45 -2.56
N LEU A 91 -2.68 10.83 -2.51
CA LEU A 91 -2.01 10.42 -1.27
C LEU A 91 -2.91 9.57 -0.35
N GLY A 92 -3.81 8.76 -0.92
CA GLY A 92 -4.75 7.95 -0.16
C GLY A 92 -5.90 8.75 0.49
N GLY A 93 -6.02 10.04 0.19
CA GLY A 93 -6.99 10.95 0.82
C GLY A 93 -6.54 11.53 2.17
N TYR A 94 -5.29 11.26 2.58
CA TYR A 94 -4.73 11.74 3.83
C TYR A 94 -4.20 13.17 3.71
N THR A 95 -4.27 13.92 4.81
CA THR A 95 -3.80 15.32 4.89
C THR A 95 -2.73 15.54 5.94
N THR A 96 -2.54 14.59 6.85
CA THR A 96 -1.51 14.65 7.88
C THR A 96 -0.23 14.02 7.34
N GLN A 97 0.90 14.48 7.83
CA GLN A 97 2.19 13.98 7.38
C GLN A 97 2.37 12.50 7.76
N GLU A 98 1.98 12.14 8.98
CA GLU A 98 2.17 10.82 9.56
C GLU A 98 1.35 9.76 8.81
N ASP A 99 0.11 10.09 8.44
CA ASP A 99 -0.75 9.17 7.69
C ASP A 99 -0.23 9.00 6.25
N ILE A 100 0.29 10.07 5.62
CA ILE A 100 0.87 10.00 4.28
C ILE A 100 2.14 9.13 4.27
N VAL A 101 3.02 9.29 5.26
CA VAL A 101 4.23 8.45 5.39
C VAL A 101 3.85 6.98 5.65
N THR A 102 2.85 6.74 6.51
CA THR A 102 2.36 5.38 6.81
C THR A 102 1.70 4.74 5.58
N PHE A 103 0.98 5.53 4.78
CA PHE A 103 0.40 5.08 3.52
C PHE A 103 1.48 4.71 2.50
N ALA A 104 2.52 5.54 2.35
CA ALA A 104 3.69 5.23 1.53
C ALA A 104 4.36 3.93 1.99
N LEU A 105 4.51 3.71 3.30
CA LEU A 105 5.05 2.46 3.83
C LEU A 105 4.19 1.24 3.45
N THR A 106 2.87 1.37 3.53
CA THR A 106 1.94 0.30 3.13
C THR A 106 2.13 -0.06 1.66
N LYS A 107 2.18 0.95 0.78
CA LYS A 107 2.38 0.76 -0.67
C LYS A 107 3.75 0.16 -1.00
N TYR A 108 4.80 0.63 -0.32
CA TYR A 108 6.12 0.05 -0.43
C TYR A 108 6.10 -1.44 -0.08
N LEU A 109 5.50 -1.84 1.05
CA LEU A 109 5.42 -3.25 1.46
C LEU A 109 4.58 -4.10 0.49
N GLU A 110 3.49 -3.58 -0.06
CA GLU A 110 2.71 -4.25 -1.12
C GLU A 110 3.57 -4.53 -2.34
N ILE A 111 4.32 -3.52 -2.82
CA ILE A 111 5.21 -3.63 -3.97
C ILE A 111 6.37 -4.58 -3.68
N THR A 112 6.96 -4.57 -2.48
CA THR A 112 8.08 -5.43 -2.07
C THR A 112 7.70 -6.91 -2.00
N ASN A 113 6.47 -7.21 -1.59
CA ASN A 113 6.00 -8.59 -1.38
C ASN A 113 5.25 -9.19 -2.57
N SER A 114 5.03 -8.42 -3.64
CA SER A 114 4.45 -8.90 -4.91
C SER A 114 5.45 -9.67 -5.77
#